data_AF-A0A921N0V3-F1
#
_entry.id   AF-A0A921N0V3-F1
#
_cell.length_a   1.000
_cell.length_b   1.000
_cell.length_c   1.000
_cell.angle_alpha   90.00
_cell.angle_beta   90.00
_cell.angle_gamma   90.00
#
_symmetry.space_group_name_H-M   'P 1'
#
loop_
_entity.id
_entity.type
_entity.pdbx_description
1 polymer ?
#
loop_
_entity_poly.entity_id
_entity_poly.type
_entity_poly.pdbx_seq_one_letter_code
_entity_poly.pdbx_strand_id
1 'polypeptide(L)'
;MCKSVEKVVTGEVFPLFEESKWFEGCKILKRLSFELRDNHTTEEKRLVYYNYAWVLHEINEFDLAKKYTRMIKNIMEKDEEYMKTNEEKYYKVLNLYDQILQEEDGYDEENMSEEQMKIKEDLYMKSYMISRNKVNYLDQAFMAKADLYFLRKDYHGVADICDLIHSYRFYKRMNGEDIPENMLNKLDETQKRLMEKLKKKDEKIFNDLINELYPTIDNLSITNM
;
A
#
# COMPACT_ATOMS: atom_id res chain seq x y z
N MET A 1 -17.15 -25.44 25.75
CA MET A 1 -16.58 -24.08 25.97
C MET A 1 -16.07 -23.58 24.63
N CYS A 2 -16.64 -22.51 24.06
CA CYS A 2 -16.02 -21.85 22.91
C CYS A 2 -14.66 -21.31 23.37
N LYS A 3 -13.57 -21.80 22.80
CA LYS A 3 -12.29 -21.08 22.88
C LYS A 3 -12.56 -19.67 22.34
N SER A 4 -12.06 -18.64 23.03
CA SER A 4 -12.09 -17.26 22.50
C SER A 4 -11.52 -17.27 21.07
N VAL A 5 -12.19 -16.60 20.13
CA VAL A 5 -11.81 -16.58 18.71
C VAL A 5 -10.34 -16.21 18.54
N GLU A 6 -9.88 -15.22 19.32
CA GLU A 6 -8.49 -14.78 19.36
C GLU A 6 -7.52 -15.92 19.72
N LYS A 7 -7.86 -16.76 20.71
CA LYS A 7 -7.02 -17.91 21.09
C LYS A 7 -6.95 -18.97 19.99
N VAL A 8 -8.03 -19.15 19.23
CA VAL A 8 -8.04 -20.10 18.11
C VAL A 8 -7.17 -19.56 16.97
N VAL A 9 -7.33 -18.29 16.61
CA VAL A 9 -6.54 -17.68 15.54
C VAL A 9 -5.05 -17.67 15.88
N THR A 10 -4.69 -17.17 17.07
CA THR A 10 -3.28 -17.06 17.48
C THR A 10 -2.65 -18.42 17.83
N GLY A 11 -3.38 -19.32 18.46
CA GLY A 11 -2.85 -20.60 18.95
C GLY A 11 -2.96 -21.77 17.97
N GLU A 12 -3.85 -21.70 16.98
CA GLU A 12 -4.07 -22.80 16.03
C GLU A 12 -3.88 -22.37 14.58
N VAL A 13 -4.28 -21.16 14.18
CA VAL A 13 -4.18 -20.72 12.78
C VAL A 13 -2.78 -20.20 12.44
N PHE A 14 -2.22 -19.29 13.23
CA PHE A 14 -0.90 -18.71 12.92
C PHE A 14 0.23 -19.74 12.82
N PRO A 15 0.33 -20.75 13.71
CA PRO A 15 1.34 -21.79 13.56
C PRO A 15 1.23 -22.56 12.24
N LEU A 16 0.01 -22.76 11.72
CA LEU A 16 -0.17 -23.42 10.42
C LEU A 16 0.39 -22.57 9.28
N PHE A 17 0.28 -21.25 9.36
CA PHE A 17 0.85 -20.35 8.35
C PHE A 17 2.39 -20.32 8.39
N GLU A 18 2.98 -20.36 9.59
CA GLU A 18 4.43 -20.50 9.75
C GLU A 18 4.95 -21.82 9.13
N GLU A 19 4.15 -22.89 9.20
CA GLU A 19 4.43 -24.18 8.58
C GLU A 19 4.00 -24.28 7.10
N SER A 20 3.58 -23.17 6.47
CA SER A 20 3.07 -23.12 5.09
C SER A 20 1.85 -24.03 4.82
N LYS A 21 1.11 -24.40 5.87
CA LYS A 21 -0.14 -25.18 5.83
C LYS A 21 -1.35 -24.28 5.62
N TRP A 22 -1.33 -23.55 4.50
CA TRP A 22 -2.30 -22.50 4.17
C TRP A 22 -3.73 -23.03 4.08
N PHE A 23 -3.94 -24.20 3.47
CA PHE A 23 -5.28 -24.80 3.31
C PHE A 23 -5.90 -25.21 4.65
N GLU A 24 -5.11 -25.71 5.59
CA GLU A 24 -5.55 -26.10 6.93
C GLU A 24 -5.97 -24.88 7.74
N GLY A 25 -5.14 -23.83 7.76
CA GLY A 25 -5.47 -22.57 8.42
C GLY A 25 -6.71 -21.92 7.80
N CYS A 26 -6.82 -21.95 6.46
CA CYS A 26 -7.99 -21.50 5.70
C CYS A 26 -9.27 -22.22 6.12
N LYS A 27 -9.25 -23.55 6.31
CA LYS A 27 -10.43 -24.31 6.78
C LYS A 27 -10.90 -23.86 8.16
N ILE A 28 -9.96 -23.60 9.08
CA ILE A 28 -10.30 -23.12 10.44
C ILE A 28 -10.92 -21.72 10.37
N LEU A 29 -10.31 -20.81 9.61
CA LEU A 29 -10.80 -19.45 9.41
C LEU A 29 -12.17 -19.41 8.72
N LYS A 30 -12.38 -20.26 7.71
CA LYS A 30 -13.68 -20.42 7.06
C LYS A 30 -14.75 -20.82 8.07
N ARG A 31 -14.48 -21.82 8.92
CA ARG A 31 -15.41 -22.24 9.98
C ARG A 31 -15.72 -21.09 10.93
N LEU A 32 -14.69 -20.41 11.44
CA LEU A 32 -14.87 -19.25 12.31
C LEU A 32 -15.71 -18.16 11.63
N SER A 33 -15.49 -17.91 10.33
CA SER A 33 -16.23 -16.88 9.58
C SER A 33 -17.74 -17.12 9.52
N PHE A 34 -18.18 -18.39 9.56
CA PHE A 34 -19.61 -18.77 9.62
C PHE A 34 -20.17 -18.77 11.05
N GLU A 35 -19.32 -18.98 12.05
CA GLU A 35 -19.71 -18.99 13.47
C GLU A 35 -19.87 -17.58 14.04
N LEU A 36 -19.21 -16.58 13.43
CA LEU A 36 -19.33 -15.16 13.77
C LEU A 36 -20.76 -14.63 13.53
N ARG A 37 -21.60 -14.69 14.56
CA ARG A 37 -22.97 -14.12 14.61
C ARG A 37 -23.00 -12.76 15.32
N ASP A 38 -24.19 -12.21 15.56
CA ASP A 38 -24.42 -10.91 16.22
C ASP A 38 -23.86 -10.81 17.65
N ASN A 39 -23.64 -11.95 18.31
CA ASN A 39 -23.08 -12.04 19.66
C ASN A 39 -21.54 -11.97 19.73
N HIS A 40 -20.85 -11.94 18.59
CA HIS A 40 -19.39 -11.78 18.55
C HIS A 40 -19.02 -10.30 18.40
N THR A 41 -17.89 -9.93 19.00
CA THR A 41 -17.42 -8.54 18.96
C THR A 41 -17.02 -8.15 17.55
N THR A 42 -17.12 -6.86 17.25
CA THR A 42 -16.62 -6.31 15.98
C THR A 42 -15.12 -6.60 15.80
N GLU A 43 -14.34 -6.67 16.88
CA GLU A 43 -12.90 -6.99 16.81
C GLU A 43 -12.62 -8.45 16.42
N GLU A 44 -13.39 -9.40 16.95
CA GLU A 44 -13.27 -10.82 16.54
C GLU A 44 -13.65 -10.99 15.07
N LYS A 45 -14.69 -10.28 14.61
CA LYS A 45 -15.05 -10.24 13.19
C LYS A 45 -13.92 -9.69 12.34
N ARG A 46 -13.27 -8.62 12.81
CA ARG A 46 -12.12 -8.01 12.11
C ARG A 46 -10.95 -8.96 12.00
N LEU A 47 -10.59 -9.60 13.11
CA LEU A 47 -9.49 -10.56 13.17
C LEU A 47 -9.70 -11.72 12.20
N VAL A 48 -10.88 -12.34 12.20
CA VAL A 48 -11.15 -13.50 11.35
C VAL A 48 -11.25 -13.09 9.89
N TYR A 49 -12.00 -12.03 9.54
CA TYR A 49 -12.20 -11.67 8.14
C TYR A 49 -10.93 -11.18 7.47
N TYR A 50 -10.07 -10.42 8.17
CA TYR A 50 -8.78 -10.03 7.62
C TYR A 50 -7.89 -11.23 7.33
N ASN A 51 -7.68 -12.11 8.32
CA ASN A 51 -6.84 -13.28 8.14
C ASN A 51 -7.42 -14.26 7.11
N TYR A 52 -8.75 -14.36 7.03
CA TYR A 52 -9.39 -15.20 6.04
C TYR A 52 -9.21 -14.65 4.62
N ALA A 53 -9.39 -13.34 4.43
CA ALA A 53 -9.14 -12.70 3.15
C ALA A 53 -7.67 -12.85 2.71
N TRP A 54 -6.73 -12.67 3.65
CA TRP A 54 -5.30 -12.82 3.36
C TRP A 54 -4.96 -14.25 2.94
N VAL A 55 -5.38 -15.28 3.68
CA VAL A 55 -5.07 -16.66 3.26
C VAL A 55 -5.76 -17.04 1.95
N LEU A 56 -6.96 -16.51 1.67
CA LEU A 56 -7.64 -16.72 0.38
C LEU A 56 -6.82 -16.12 -0.77
N HIS A 57 -6.22 -14.95 -0.57
CA HIS A 57 -5.28 -14.34 -1.53
C HIS A 57 -4.05 -15.23 -1.75
N GLU A 58 -3.39 -15.71 -0.69
CA GLU A 58 -2.22 -16.61 -0.79
C GLU A 58 -2.50 -17.93 -1.54
N ILE A 59 -3.74 -18.43 -1.50
CA ILE A 59 -4.14 -19.65 -2.23
C ILE A 59 -4.83 -19.35 -3.57
N ASN A 60 -4.75 -18.11 -4.07
CA ASN A 60 -5.30 -17.64 -5.35
C ASN A 60 -6.84 -17.71 -5.47
N GLU A 61 -7.56 -17.61 -4.35
CA GLU A 61 -9.02 -17.53 -4.29
C GLU A 61 -9.47 -16.05 -4.29
N PHE A 62 -9.11 -15.30 -5.34
CA PHE A 62 -9.20 -13.84 -5.39
C PHE A 62 -10.62 -13.29 -5.21
N ASP A 63 -11.63 -13.89 -5.83
CA ASP A 63 -13.04 -13.47 -5.68
C ASP A 63 -13.50 -13.44 -4.22
N LEU A 64 -13.15 -14.50 -3.48
CA LEU A 64 -13.48 -14.63 -2.07
C LEU A 64 -12.61 -13.69 -1.23
N ALA A 65 -11.32 -13.57 -1.54
CA ALA A 65 -10.43 -12.63 -0.88
C ALA A 65 -10.98 -11.20 -1.00
N LYS A 66 -11.32 -10.75 -2.22
CA LYS A 66 -11.95 -9.46 -2.51
C LYS A 66 -13.22 -9.25 -1.69
N LYS A 67 -14.12 -10.25 -1.69
CA LYS A 67 -15.37 -10.19 -0.92
C LYS A 67 -15.10 -9.94 0.57
N TYR A 68 -14.22 -10.73 1.20
CA TYR A 68 -13.94 -10.60 2.62
C TYR A 68 -13.16 -9.33 2.95
N THR A 69 -12.25 -8.88 2.08
CA THR A 69 -11.55 -7.59 2.21
C THR A 69 -12.51 -6.40 2.13
N ARG A 70 -13.49 -6.44 1.21
CA ARG A 70 -14.56 -5.43 1.15
C ARG A 70 -15.42 -5.42 2.41
N MET A 71 -15.76 -6.60 2.93
CA MET A 71 -16.53 -6.72 4.18
C MET A 71 -15.79 -6.11 5.37
N ILE A 72 -14.51 -6.43 5.55
CA ILE A 72 -13.72 -5.88 6.66
C ILE A 72 -13.54 -4.36 6.53
N LYS A 73 -13.26 -3.84 5.32
CA LYS A 73 -13.20 -2.40 5.05
C LYS A 73 -14.46 -1.69 5.51
N ASN A 74 -15.63 -2.18 5.07
CA ASN A 74 -16.93 -1.60 5.43
C ASN A 74 -17.23 -1.67 6.93
N ILE A 75 -16.77 -2.72 7.63
CA ILE A 75 -16.93 -2.84 9.09
C ILE A 75 -16.08 -1.79 9.82
N MET A 76 -14.87 -1.53 9.33
CA MET A 76 -13.98 -0.54 9.93
C MET A 76 -14.47 0.89 9.67
N GLU A 77 -14.89 1.21 8.44
CA GLU A 77 -15.37 2.55 8.08
C GLU A 77 -16.65 2.97 8.83
N LYS A 78 -17.45 2.01 9.30
CA LYS A 78 -18.64 2.27 10.12
C LYS A 78 -18.32 2.54 11.60
N ASP A 79 -17.09 2.30 12.03
CA ASP A 79 -16.64 2.48 13.41
C ASP A 79 -15.58 3.59 13.48
N GLU A 80 -16.07 4.84 13.52
CA GLU A 80 -15.22 6.03 13.48
C GLU A 80 -14.23 6.11 14.65
N GLU A 81 -14.62 5.63 15.83
CA GLU A 81 -13.76 5.63 17.02
C GLU A 81 -12.60 4.64 16.87
N TYR A 82 -12.89 3.43 16.38
CA TYR A 82 -11.87 2.45 16.07
C TYR A 82 -10.91 2.98 15.00
N MET A 83 -11.43 3.63 13.96
CA MET A 83 -10.62 4.20 12.89
C MET A 83 -9.63 5.25 13.41
N LYS A 84 -10.02 6.09 14.37
CA LYS A 84 -9.12 7.09 14.98
C LYS A 84 -7.95 6.48 15.74
N THR A 85 -8.14 5.29 16.30
CA THR A 85 -7.15 4.64 17.18
C THR A 85 -6.37 3.51 16.50
N ASN A 86 -6.87 2.98 15.37
CA ASN A 86 -6.34 1.81 14.67
C ASN A 86 -6.09 2.07 13.17
N GLU A 87 -5.71 3.30 12.80
CA GLU A 87 -5.45 3.70 11.39
C GLU A 87 -4.50 2.74 10.66
N GLU A 88 -3.46 2.23 11.34
CA GLU A 88 -2.52 1.27 10.76
C GLU A 88 -3.16 -0.07 10.38
N LYS A 89 -4.12 -0.56 11.17
CA LYS A 89 -4.84 -1.81 10.84
C LYS A 89 -5.74 -1.59 9.62
N TYR A 90 -6.39 -0.42 9.54
CA TYR A 90 -7.19 -0.07 8.37
C TYR A 90 -6.32 0.04 7.12
N TYR A 91 -5.14 0.63 7.27
CA TYR A 91 -4.17 0.73 6.21
C TYR A 91 -3.71 -0.65 5.69
N LYS A 92 -3.49 -1.63 6.57
CA LYS A 92 -3.22 -3.03 6.17
C LYS A 92 -4.36 -3.63 5.34
N VAL A 93 -5.61 -3.36 5.71
CA VAL A 93 -6.79 -3.80 4.94
C VAL A 93 -6.81 -3.18 3.55
N LEU A 94 -6.52 -1.88 3.43
CA LEU A 94 -6.47 -1.20 2.13
C LEU A 94 -5.36 -1.76 1.23
N ASN A 95 -4.17 -2.02 1.78
CA ASN A 95 -3.07 -2.62 1.03
C ASN A 95 -3.40 -4.02 0.51
N LEU A 96 -3.99 -4.87 1.36
CA LEU A 96 -4.45 -6.19 0.94
C LEU A 96 -5.49 -6.07 -0.19
N TYR A 97 -6.37 -5.07 -0.11
CA TYR A 97 -7.38 -4.87 -1.14
C TYR A 97 -6.75 -4.44 -2.47
N ASP A 98 -5.85 -3.47 -2.45
CA ASP A 98 -5.13 -3.02 -3.65
C ASP A 98 -4.36 -4.17 -4.32
N GLN A 99 -3.70 -5.01 -3.52
CA GLN A 99 -3.00 -6.21 -4.02
C GLN A 99 -3.94 -7.19 -4.73
N ILE A 100 -5.06 -7.55 -4.07
CA ILE A 100 -6.05 -8.46 -4.67
C ILE A 100 -6.58 -7.90 -5.99
N LEU A 101 -6.90 -6.60 -6.04
CA LEU A 101 -7.43 -5.96 -7.24
C LEU A 101 -6.40 -5.85 -8.38
N GLN A 102 -5.11 -5.79 -8.07
CA GLN A 102 -4.04 -5.80 -9.07
C GLN A 102 -3.84 -7.19 -9.68
N GLU A 103 -3.99 -8.24 -8.87
CA GLU A 103 -3.74 -9.62 -9.29
C GLU A 103 -4.95 -10.29 -9.95
N GLU A 104 -6.18 -9.96 -9.51
CA GLU A 104 -7.43 -10.55 -10.02
C GLU A 104 -7.72 -10.16 -11.47
N ASP A 105 -7.75 -8.85 -11.76
CA ASP A 105 -8.25 -8.33 -13.04
C ASP A 105 -7.18 -8.37 -14.15
N GLY A 106 -5.93 -8.71 -13.79
CA GLY A 106 -4.76 -8.34 -14.57
C GLY A 106 -4.67 -6.82 -14.60
N TYR A 107 -3.70 -6.25 -13.90
CA TYR A 107 -3.57 -4.80 -13.77
C TYR A 107 -3.46 -4.08 -15.13
N ASP A 108 -4.60 -3.62 -15.66
CA ASP A 108 -4.69 -2.72 -16.80
C ASP A 108 -4.69 -1.28 -16.27
N GLU A 109 -3.49 -0.72 -16.17
CA GLU A 109 -3.25 0.67 -15.75
C GLU A 109 -4.05 1.69 -16.57
N GLU A 110 -4.55 1.34 -17.76
CA GLU A 110 -5.30 2.25 -18.62
C GLU A 110 -6.82 2.13 -18.45
N ASN A 111 -7.30 1.06 -17.80
CA ASN A 111 -8.73 0.78 -17.62
C ASN A 111 -9.06 0.29 -16.19
N MET A 112 -8.61 1.01 -15.17
CA MET A 112 -9.01 0.69 -13.81
C MET A 112 -10.51 0.94 -13.56
N SER A 113 -11.11 0.06 -12.77
CA SER A 113 -12.46 0.22 -12.25
C SER A 113 -12.56 1.39 -11.25
N GLU A 114 -13.76 1.94 -11.07
CA GLU A 114 -14.06 2.96 -10.05
C GLU A 114 -13.66 2.48 -8.64
N GLU A 115 -13.77 1.19 -8.38
CA GLU A 115 -13.37 0.60 -7.10
C GLU A 115 -11.87 0.67 -6.88
N GLN A 116 -11.06 0.30 -7.87
CA GLN A 116 -9.60 0.42 -7.81
C GLN A 116 -9.18 1.89 -7.59
N MET A 117 -9.83 2.84 -8.27
CA MET A 117 -9.55 4.27 -8.10
C MET A 117 -9.81 4.71 -6.66
N LYS A 118 -10.98 4.34 -6.11
CA LYS A 118 -11.34 4.69 -4.73
C LYS A 118 -10.35 4.10 -3.72
N ILE A 119 -9.91 2.84 -3.91
CA ILE A 119 -8.91 2.23 -3.01
C ILE A 119 -7.57 2.96 -3.08
N LYS A 120 -7.10 3.38 -4.27
CA LYS A 120 -5.87 4.18 -4.41
C LYS A 120 -5.99 5.55 -3.76
N GLU A 121 -7.14 6.22 -3.88
CA GLU A 121 -7.41 7.49 -3.20
C GLU A 121 -7.43 7.34 -1.68
N ASP A 122 -8.10 6.31 -1.17
CA ASP A 122 -8.13 5.97 0.26
C ASP A 122 -6.72 5.68 0.79
N LEU A 123 -5.91 4.91 0.04
CA LEU A 123 -4.50 4.63 0.36
C LEU A 123 -3.67 5.91 0.41
N TYR A 124 -3.74 6.77 -0.61
CA TYR A 124 -2.98 8.02 -0.62
C TYR A 124 -3.30 8.88 0.60
N MET A 125 -4.59 9.11 0.85
CA MET A 125 -5.04 9.96 1.97
C MET A 125 -4.59 9.38 3.31
N LYS A 126 -4.69 8.06 3.51
CA LYS A 126 -4.31 7.41 4.77
C LYS A 126 -2.81 7.32 4.95
N SER A 127 -2.03 6.93 3.94
CA SER A 127 -0.56 6.95 4.00
C SER A 127 -0.05 8.36 4.27
N TYR A 128 -0.66 9.38 3.68
CA TYR A 128 -0.30 10.77 3.92
C TYR A 128 -0.61 11.21 5.37
N MET A 129 -1.77 10.85 5.90
CA MET A 129 -2.12 11.12 7.31
C MET A 129 -1.18 10.42 8.29
N ILE A 130 -0.86 9.14 8.05
CA ILE A 130 0.08 8.39 8.89
C ILE A 130 1.48 8.98 8.76
N SER A 131 1.93 9.33 7.54
CA SER A 131 3.28 9.87 7.30
C SER A 131 3.54 11.22 7.96
N ARG A 132 2.50 12.05 8.18
CA ARG A 132 2.61 13.28 9.00
C ARG A 132 3.05 13.00 10.43
N ASN A 133 2.70 11.84 10.97
CA ASN A 133 3.02 11.44 12.35
C ASN A 133 4.12 10.36 12.43
N LYS A 134 4.35 9.61 11.34
CA LYS A 134 5.23 8.44 11.26
C LYS A 134 5.86 8.35 9.88
N VAL A 135 7.12 8.76 9.76
CA VAL A 135 7.85 8.86 8.49
C VAL A 135 7.79 7.56 7.65
N ASN A 136 7.72 6.39 8.28
CA ASN A 136 7.76 5.03 7.69
C ASN A 136 6.79 4.67 6.55
N TYR A 137 5.83 5.55 6.21
CA TYR A 137 4.79 5.31 5.19
C TYR A 137 4.83 6.29 4.00
N LEU A 138 5.85 7.16 3.96
CA LEU A 138 5.92 8.23 2.97
C LEU A 138 6.12 7.70 1.53
N ASP A 139 6.90 6.63 1.36
CA ASP A 139 7.11 5.95 0.08
C ASP A 139 5.79 5.45 -0.52
N GLN A 140 4.96 4.84 0.32
CA GLN A 140 3.67 4.30 -0.09
C GLN A 140 2.66 5.42 -0.38
N ALA A 141 2.73 6.54 0.35
CA ALA A 141 1.94 7.72 0.04
C ALA A 141 2.29 8.30 -1.34
N PHE A 142 3.59 8.41 -1.65
CA PHE A 142 4.03 8.91 -2.94
C PHE A 142 3.67 7.96 -4.08
N MET A 143 3.85 6.65 -3.89
CA MET A 143 3.44 5.66 -4.89
C MET A 143 1.93 5.73 -5.17
N ALA A 144 1.09 5.76 -4.13
CA ALA A 144 -0.36 5.84 -4.30
C ALA A 144 -0.80 7.13 -5.03
N LYS A 145 -0.16 8.27 -4.71
CA LYS A 145 -0.41 9.52 -5.43
C LYS A 145 0.01 9.45 -6.90
N ALA A 146 1.16 8.84 -7.17
CA ALA A 146 1.68 8.69 -8.52
C ALA A 146 0.81 7.75 -9.36
N ASP A 147 0.29 6.67 -8.77
CA ASP A 147 -0.67 5.79 -9.44
C ASP A 147 -1.91 6.58 -9.88
N LEU A 148 -2.46 7.46 -9.03
CA LEU A 148 -3.57 8.36 -9.40
C LEU A 148 -3.23 9.29 -10.58
N TYR A 149 -2.01 9.81 -10.62
CA TYR A 149 -1.55 10.64 -11.74
C TYR A 149 -1.36 9.84 -13.03
N PHE A 150 -0.76 8.64 -12.96
CA PHE A 150 -0.65 7.74 -14.12
C PHE A 150 -2.02 7.44 -14.71
N LEU A 151 -3.01 7.18 -13.86
CA LEU A 151 -4.40 6.91 -14.27
C LEU A 151 -5.04 8.08 -14.99
N ARG A 152 -4.81 9.30 -14.48
CA ARG A 152 -5.32 10.53 -15.08
C ARG A 152 -4.50 10.96 -16.30
N LYS A 153 -3.46 10.19 -16.68
CA LYS A 153 -2.46 10.53 -17.69
C LYS A 153 -1.79 11.88 -17.42
N ASP A 154 -1.71 12.25 -16.14
CA ASP A 154 -1.04 13.45 -15.64
C ASP A 154 0.43 13.12 -15.34
N TYR A 155 1.21 12.94 -16.40
CA TYR A 155 2.62 12.55 -16.27
C TYR A 155 3.50 13.66 -15.68
N HIS A 156 3.08 14.92 -15.77
CA HIS A 156 3.72 16.03 -15.06
C HIS A 156 3.55 15.88 -13.54
N GLY A 157 2.34 15.53 -13.07
CA GLY A 157 2.13 15.23 -11.66
C GLY A 157 3.00 14.07 -11.14
N VAL A 158 3.28 13.07 -11.98
CA VAL A 158 4.25 11.99 -11.65
C VAL A 158 5.67 12.56 -11.54
N ALA A 159 6.08 13.43 -12.45
CA ALA A 159 7.38 14.08 -12.43
C ALA A 159 7.58 14.92 -11.15
N ASP A 160 6.56 15.68 -10.75
CA ASP A 160 6.55 16.46 -9.51
C ASP A 160 6.75 15.59 -8.26
N ILE A 161 6.20 14.36 -8.25
CA ILE A 161 6.43 13.42 -7.14
C ILE A 161 7.89 12.95 -7.13
N CYS A 162 8.46 12.65 -8.30
CA CYS A 162 9.86 12.26 -8.40
C CYS A 162 10.79 13.36 -7.90
N ASP A 163 10.52 14.63 -8.25
CA ASP A 163 11.26 15.78 -7.73
C ASP A 163 11.05 15.97 -6.23
N LEU A 164 9.82 15.84 -5.73
CA LEU A 164 9.55 15.92 -4.29
C LEU A 164 10.34 14.88 -3.48
N ILE A 165 10.43 13.64 -3.97
CA ILE A 165 11.25 12.59 -3.33
C ILE A 165 12.74 13.00 -3.37
N HIS A 166 13.22 13.58 -4.47
CA HIS A 166 14.60 14.08 -4.60
C HIS A 166 14.90 15.22 -3.64
N SER A 167 14.07 16.26 -3.64
CA SER A 167 14.16 17.42 -2.77
C SER A 167 14.08 17.06 -1.28
N TYR A 168 13.21 16.11 -0.91
CA TYR A 168 13.13 15.61 0.48
C TYR A 168 14.47 15.03 0.96
N ARG A 169 15.14 14.23 0.12
CA ARG A 169 16.46 13.65 0.44
C ARG A 169 17.52 14.74 0.59
N PHE A 170 17.54 15.72 -0.30
CA PHE A 170 18.51 16.80 -0.28
C PHE A 170 18.33 17.70 0.96
N TYR A 171 17.10 18.14 1.23
CA TYR A 171 16.76 18.97 2.38
C TYR A 171 17.16 18.30 3.71
N LYS A 172 16.89 17.01 3.86
CA LYS A 172 17.20 16.28 5.11
C LYS A 172 18.70 16.10 5.33
N ARG A 173 19.47 15.82 4.26
CA ARG A 173 20.94 15.81 4.31
C ARG A 173 21.52 17.17 4.69
N MET A 174 20.99 18.27 4.14
CA MET A 174 21.48 19.62 4.45
C MET A 174 21.20 20.04 5.89
N ASN A 175 20.11 19.57 6.49
CA ASN A 175 19.72 19.93 7.86
C ASN A 175 20.26 18.98 8.94
N GLY A 176 21.07 17.99 8.57
CA GLY A 176 21.64 17.03 9.54
C GLY A 176 20.61 16.19 10.27
N GLU A 177 19.42 16.00 9.67
CA GLU A 177 18.37 15.16 10.24
C GLU A 177 18.55 13.71 9.78
N ASP A 178 18.74 12.78 10.72
CA ASP A 178 18.88 11.35 10.44
C ASP A 178 17.54 10.76 9.97
N ILE A 179 17.41 10.55 8.66
CA ILE A 179 16.38 9.65 8.13
C ILE A 179 16.89 8.22 8.31
N PRO A 180 16.08 7.30 8.86
CA PRO A 180 16.42 5.89 8.90
C PRO A 180 16.83 5.36 7.51
N GLU A 181 17.97 4.68 7.43
CA GLU A 181 18.54 4.19 6.15
C GLU A 181 17.56 3.30 5.38
N ASN A 182 16.81 2.45 6.09
CA ASN A 182 15.76 1.61 5.51
C ASN A 182 14.68 2.43 4.79
N MET A 183 14.42 3.66 5.24
CA MET A 183 13.44 4.55 4.63
C MET A 183 14.00 5.25 3.38
N LEU A 184 15.27 5.66 3.42
CA LEU A 184 15.95 6.19 2.24
C LEU A 184 15.93 5.16 1.11
N ASN A 185 16.24 3.90 1.42
CA ASN A 185 16.21 2.82 0.43
C ASN A 185 14.81 2.64 -0.19
N LYS A 186 13.74 2.69 0.61
CA LYS A 186 12.35 2.60 0.08
C LYS A 186 11.98 3.77 -0.81
N LEU A 187 12.40 4.99 -0.46
CA LEU A 187 12.15 6.18 -1.28
C LEU A 187 12.94 6.11 -2.60
N ASP A 188 14.17 5.62 -2.58
CA ASP A 188 14.99 5.41 -3.76
C ASP A 188 14.37 4.35 -4.70
N GLU A 189 13.93 3.22 -4.14
CA GLU A 189 13.20 2.19 -4.88
C GLU A 189 11.91 2.74 -5.49
N THR A 190 11.16 3.54 -4.73
CA THR A 190 9.92 4.17 -5.21
C THR A 190 10.21 5.12 -6.37
N GLN A 191 11.16 6.06 -6.21
CA GLN A 191 11.50 6.99 -7.27
C GLN A 191 11.99 6.25 -8.52
N LYS A 192 12.85 5.24 -8.36
CA LYS A 192 13.32 4.41 -9.48
C LYS A 192 12.16 3.76 -10.23
N ARG A 193 11.22 3.14 -9.53
CA ARG A 193 10.02 2.53 -10.13
C ARG A 193 9.17 3.57 -10.87
N LEU A 194 8.97 4.75 -10.29
CA LEU A 194 8.21 5.83 -10.93
C LEU A 194 8.91 6.33 -12.21
N MET A 195 10.23 6.53 -12.17
CA MET A 195 11.02 6.96 -13.32
C MET A 195 11.01 5.91 -14.44
N GLU A 196 11.13 4.62 -14.11
CA GLU A 196 11.04 3.53 -15.09
C GLU A 196 9.64 3.46 -15.75
N LYS A 197 8.58 3.66 -14.98
CA LYS A 197 7.21 3.74 -15.51
C LYS A 197 7.01 4.98 -16.38
N LEU A 198 7.45 6.14 -15.91
CA LEU A 198 7.34 7.42 -16.63
C LEU A 198 8.07 7.33 -17.97
N LYS A 199 9.29 6.79 -18.01
CA LYS A 199 10.04 6.57 -19.26
C LYS A 199 9.26 5.77 -20.29
N LYS A 200 8.50 4.75 -19.86
CA LYS A 200 7.69 3.91 -20.76
C LYS A 200 6.43 4.61 -21.27
N LYS A 201 5.88 5.58 -20.52
CA LYS A 201 4.62 6.26 -20.83
C LYS A 201 4.82 7.61 -21.53
N ASP A 202 5.84 8.37 -21.15
CA ASP A 202 6.21 9.65 -21.75
C ASP A 202 7.73 9.90 -21.63
N GLU A 203 8.46 9.55 -22.69
CA GLU A 203 9.93 9.67 -22.74
C GLU A 203 10.39 11.14 -22.70
N LYS A 204 9.57 12.07 -23.19
CA LYS A 204 9.94 13.50 -23.19
C LYS A 204 9.94 14.04 -21.76
N ILE A 205 8.84 13.86 -21.03
CA ILE A 205 8.73 14.32 -19.63
C ILE A 205 9.79 13.63 -18.77
N PHE A 206 10.06 12.34 -19.01
CA PHE A 206 11.15 11.64 -18.35
C PHE A 206 12.53 12.30 -18.59
N ASN A 207 12.86 12.64 -19.84
CA ASN A 207 14.13 13.27 -20.17
C ASN A 207 14.25 14.68 -19.57
N ASP A 208 13.16 15.46 -19.61
CA ASP A 208 13.10 16.80 -18.99
C ASP A 208 13.39 16.70 -17.48
N LEU A 209 12.74 15.76 -16.78
CA LEU A 209 12.96 15.50 -15.36
C LEU A 209 14.40 15.03 -15.05
N ILE A 210 14.98 14.15 -15.88
CA ILE A 210 16.39 13.72 -15.70
C ILE A 210 17.33 14.92 -15.76
N ASN A 211 17.12 15.83 -16.72
CA ASN A 211 17.95 17.02 -16.87
C ASN A 211 17.80 17.98 -15.67
N GLU A 212 16.62 18.06 -15.07
CA GLU A 212 16.37 18.87 -13.87
C GLU A 212 17.00 18.25 -12.61
N LEU A 213 16.83 16.94 -12.40
CA LEU A 213 17.33 16.24 -11.21
C LEU A 213 18.86 16.01 -11.25
N TYR A 214 19.39 15.82 -12.45
CA TYR A 214 20.80 15.51 -12.70
C TYR A 214 21.32 16.39 -13.84
N PRO A 215 21.40 17.72 -13.64
CA PRO A 215 21.97 18.58 -14.65
C PRO A 215 23.36 18.07 -14.99
N THR A 216 23.56 17.69 -16.25
CA THR A 216 24.88 17.33 -16.76
C THR A 216 25.80 18.51 -16.46
N ILE A 217 26.89 18.25 -15.73
CA ILE A 217 27.95 19.25 -15.54
C ILE A 217 28.74 19.33 -16.85
N ASP A 218 28.07 19.74 -17.93
CA ASP A 218 28.69 20.12 -19.18
C ASP A 218 28.47 21.62 -19.35
N ASN A 219 29.21 22.40 -18.54
CA ASN A 219 29.61 23.79 -18.82
C ASN A 219 30.53 24.41 -17.75
N LEU A 220 31.30 23.63 -16.98
CA LEU A 220 32.37 24.15 -16.11
C LEU A 220 33.79 23.87 -16.65
N SER A 221 33.92 23.67 -17.97
CA SER A 221 35.20 23.34 -18.63
C SER A 221 35.56 24.24 -19.82
N ILE A 222 34.89 25.37 -20.04
CA ILE A 222 35.26 26.32 -21.12
C ILE A 222 35.15 27.77 -20.62
N THR A 223 35.97 28.13 -19.63
CA THR A 223 36.55 29.49 -19.47
C THR A 223 37.55 29.43 -18.33
N ASN A 224 38.69 28.81 -18.61
CA ASN A 224 39.99 29.26 -18.13
C ASN A 224 40.99 28.93 -19.24
N MET A 225 40.79 29.59 -20.38
CA MET A 225 41.88 30.23 -21.12
C MET A 225 41.95 31.67 -20.63
#